data_AF-G5AH45-F1
#
_entry.id   AF-G5AH45-F1
#
_cell.length_a   1.000
_cell.length_b   1.000
_cell.length_c   1.000
_cell.angle_alpha   90.00
_cell.angle_beta   90.00
_cell.angle_gamma   90.00
#
_symmetry.space_group_name_H-M   'P 1'
#
loop_
_entity.id
_entity.type
_entity.pdbx_description
1 polymer ?
#
loop_
_entity_poly.entity_id
_entity_poly.type
_entity_poly.pdbx_seq_one_letter_code
_entity_poly.pdbx_strand_id
1 'polypeptide(L)'
;MDMSSQLDPQALAAFVDDSVFAQMSGKLGADASPKKNLLDAWMLVDYPNKATLQLEASQKDIHGFIWVEIIRAYGHTRVSRPLAQTIAAKTVKDLLAKFVPEARSGTPKLDENEMKRIAEAFTKGRYLGEAHLDLAQYLRDCWKAYTPTKYKAPCVAVVQSSGFGKSRMVRELAIEAQKSALNMKVLYMCARVHESTGFPKATSELRGWLFQEGSEVEDIASRLKTIYVYANKHWADVQKEWLKLFTEKAADTSVKAKLSDETDTLEGDTSTEKNPNGRIVVLVIDEARSLLAEKGGKKNDFRMLRNALRSVNKDIGHRGCIFGVLIDTNSRISDLAPPLLLDPSSRLFDGELASFAPVVLAETMDAHWDQYCEEKQAGEDEEMKEDIQDVDEEMKEEILDAGAEDEEMEEETQ
;
A
#
# COMPACT_ATOMS: atom_id res chain seq x y z
N MET A 1 -22.74 -5.38 -18.76
CA MET A 1 -22.78 -6.85 -18.71
C MET A 1 -21.52 -7.30 -17.99
N ASP A 2 -21.49 -8.24 -17.08
CA ASP A 2 -22.44 -8.71 -16.07
C ASP A 2 -21.58 -9.60 -15.14
N MET A 3 -22.01 -9.71 -13.89
CA MET A 3 -21.67 -10.78 -12.94
C MET A 3 -20.30 -10.81 -12.26
N SER A 4 -20.38 -11.14 -10.98
CA SER A 4 -19.32 -11.43 -10.03
C SER A 4 -18.22 -12.30 -10.63
N SER A 5 -16.96 -11.95 -10.40
CA SER A 5 -15.86 -12.91 -10.44
C SER A 5 -15.88 -13.79 -9.18
N GLN A 6 -17.07 -14.27 -8.79
CA GLN A 6 -17.16 -15.41 -7.90
C GLN A 6 -16.77 -16.62 -8.74
N LEU A 7 -15.71 -17.32 -8.31
CA LEU A 7 -15.37 -18.60 -8.90
C LEU A 7 -16.61 -19.49 -8.76
N ASP A 8 -17.16 -19.95 -9.88
CA ASP A 8 -18.29 -20.87 -9.90
C ASP A 8 -17.90 -22.13 -9.10
N PRO A 9 -18.51 -22.38 -7.93
CA PRO A 9 -18.17 -23.53 -7.10
C PRO A 9 -18.39 -24.85 -7.83
N GLN A 10 -19.32 -24.88 -8.79
CA GLN A 10 -19.62 -26.06 -9.60
C GLN A 10 -18.52 -26.32 -10.65
N ALA A 11 -17.93 -25.26 -11.20
CA ALA A 11 -16.75 -25.37 -12.07
C ALA A 11 -15.48 -25.77 -11.31
N LEU A 12 -15.31 -25.30 -10.07
CA LEU A 12 -14.20 -25.69 -9.18
C LEU A 12 -14.29 -27.18 -8.82
N ALA A 13 -15.49 -27.60 -8.38
CA ALA A 13 -15.89 -28.97 -8.08
C ALA A 13 -15.53 -29.95 -9.20
N ALA A 14 -16.09 -29.69 -10.38
CA ALA A 14 -15.91 -30.53 -11.55
C ALA A 14 -14.42 -30.65 -11.95
N PHE A 15 -13.66 -29.55 -11.86
CA PHE A 15 -12.24 -29.60 -12.21
C PHE A 15 -11.40 -30.44 -11.25
N VAL A 16 -11.65 -30.34 -9.94
CA VAL A 16 -10.91 -31.16 -8.97
C VAL A 16 -11.24 -32.62 -9.17
N ASP A 17 -12.52 -32.97 -9.38
CA ASP A 17 -12.94 -34.35 -9.64
C ASP A 17 -12.31 -34.89 -10.93
N ASP A 18 -12.33 -34.12 -12.03
CA ASP A 18 -11.72 -34.51 -13.30
C ASP A 18 -10.19 -34.67 -13.20
N SER A 19 -9.52 -33.76 -12.47
CA SER A 19 -8.06 -33.80 -12.30
C SER A 19 -7.60 -34.98 -11.44
N VAL A 20 -8.29 -35.24 -10.32
CA VAL A 20 -8.01 -36.42 -9.48
C VAL A 20 -8.29 -37.69 -10.27
N PHE A 21 -9.41 -37.74 -11.00
CA PHE A 21 -9.78 -38.90 -11.80
C PHE A 21 -8.75 -39.24 -12.89
N ALA A 22 -8.30 -38.23 -13.65
CA ALA A 22 -7.29 -38.42 -14.69
C ALA A 22 -5.95 -38.93 -14.10
N GLN A 23 -5.53 -38.38 -12.96
CA GLN A 23 -4.28 -38.76 -12.31
C GLN A 23 -4.33 -40.16 -11.70
N MET A 24 -5.48 -40.54 -11.11
CA MET A 24 -5.68 -41.87 -10.54
C MET A 24 -5.78 -42.95 -11.61
N SER A 25 -6.50 -42.67 -12.71
CA SER A 25 -6.64 -43.59 -13.85
C SER A 25 -5.29 -43.89 -14.50
N GLY A 26 -4.41 -42.90 -14.61
CA GLY A 26 -3.04 -43.09 -15.10
C GLY A 26 -2.11 -43.86 -14.15
N LYS A 27 -2.48 -44.03 -12.86
CA LYS A 27 -1.64 -44.69 -11.84
C LYS A 27 -2.13 -46.07 -11.43
N LEU A 28 -3.43 -46.33 -11.51
CA LEU A 28 -4.06 -47.58 -11.09
C LEU A 28 -4.54 -48.48 -12.25
N GLY A 29 -4.50 -48.00 -13.49
CA GLY A 29 -5.00 -48.74 -14.66
C GLY A 29 -6.53 -48.79 -14.75
N ALA A 30 -7.05 -49.39 -15.82
CA ALA A 30 -8.47 -49.35 -16.20
C ALA A 30 -9.44 -50.02 -15.21
N ASP A 31 -8.95 -50.84 -14.27
CA ASP A 31 -9.76 -51.61 -13.30
C ASP A 31 -10.01 -50.87 -11.97
N ALA A 32 -9.62 -49.61 -11.86
CA ALA A 32 -10.01 -48.76 -10.74
C ALA A 32 -11.36 -48.09 -11.03
N SER A 33 -12.46 -48.84 -10.86
CA SER A 33 -13.83 -48.34 -11.02
C SER A 33 -14.04 -47.03 -10.23
N PRO A 34 -14.22 -45.87 -10.89
CA PRO A 34 -14.30 -44.59 -10.22
C PRO A 34 -15.74 -44.32 -9.77
N LYS A 35 -15.93 -43.82 -8.55
CA LYS A 35 -17.13 -43.04 -8.26
C LYS A 35 -16.90 -41.63 -8.79
N LYS A 36 -17.47 -41.33 -9.97
CA LYS A 36 -17.54 -39.97 -10.50
C LYS A 36 -18.38 -39.11 -9.53
N ASN A 37 -18.04 -37.84 -9.38
CA ASN A 37 -18.76 -36.86 -8.53
C ASN A 37 -18.54 -37.04 -7.01
N LEU A 38 -17.38 -37.54 -6.59
CA LEU A 38 -17.07 -37.77 -5.17
C LEU A 38 -16.85 -36.43 -4.44
N LEU A 39 -16.14 -35.50 -5.06
CA LEU A 39 -15.80 -34.20 -4.48
C LEU A 39 -16.82 -33.14 -4.87
N ASP A 40 -17.63 -33.37 -5.92
CA ASP A 40 -18.74 -32.50 -6.33
C ASP A 40 -19.75 -32.22 -5.22
N ALA A 41 -20.26 -33.27 -4.58
CA ALA A 41 -21.25 -33.14 -3.51
C ALA A 41 -20.70 -32.41 -2.28
N TRP A 42 -19.39 -32.48 -2.03
CA TRP A 42 -18.73 -31.83 -0.90
C TRP A 42 -18.39 -30.37 -1.20
N MET A 43 -17.81 -30.08 -2.37
CA MET A 43 -17.56 -28.71 -2.83
C MET A 43 -18.85 -27.88 -2.82
N LEU A 44 -19.97 -28.47 -3.19
CA LEU A 44 -21.26 -27.76 -3.20
C LEU A 44 -21.90 -27.59 -1.81
N VAL A 45 -21.44 -28.30 -0.76
CA VAL A 45 -22.01 -28.25 0.60
C VAL A 45 -21.13 -27.49 1.58
N ASP A 46 -19.81 -27.71 1.56
CA ASP A 46 -18.85 -27.06 2.48
C ASP A 46 -18.18 -25.81 1.88
N TYR A 47 -18.11 -25.72 0.55
CA TYR A 47 -17.51 -24.59 -0.16
C TYR A 47 -18.43 -23.40 -0.51
N PRO A 48 -19.78 -23.47 -0.58
CA PRO A 48 -20.59 -22.28 -0.91
C PRO A 48 -20.45 -21.17 0.14
N ASN A 49 -20.11 -21.53 1.39
CA ASN A 49 -19.85 -20.58 2.48
C ASN A 49 -18.39 -20.10 2.56
N LYS A 50 -17.45 -20.76 1.86
CA LYS A 50 -16.01 -20.42 1.84
C LYS A 50 -15.53 -19.86 0.49
N ALA A 51 -16.41 -19.78 -0.51
CA ALA A 51 -16.16 -19.36 -1.89
C ALA A 51 -15.64 -17.91 -2.09
N THR A 52 -15.35 -17.17 -1.02
CA THR A 52 -14.78 -15.81 -1.12
C THR A 52 -13.51 -15.60 -0.28
N LEU A 53 -12.92 -16.68 0.25
CA LEU A 53 -11.56 -16.63 0.78
C LEU A 53 -10.61 -17.14 -0.31
N GLN A 54 -9.68 -16.28 -0.71
CA GLN A 54 -8.71 -16.47 -1.78
C GLN A 54 -8.26 -17.95 -1.89
N LEU A 55 -8.41 -18.54 -3.08
CA LEU A 55 -7.99 -19.92 -3.39
C LEU A 55 -6.51 -20.15 -2.98
N GLU A 56 -5.71 -19.09 -2.97
CA GLU A 56 -4.33 -19.04 -2.50
C GLU A 56 -4.18 -19.18 -0.97
N ALA A 57 -5.04 -18.54 -0.18
CA ALA A 57 -5.01 -18.60 1.29
C ALA A 57 -5.45 -19.98 1.82
N SER A 58 -6.27 -20.70 1.05
CA SER A 58 -6.86 -21.99 1.44
C SER A 58 -6.12 -23.21 0.90
N GLN A 59 -4.95 -23.05 0.26
CA GLN A 59 -4.22 -24.14 -0.41
C GLN A 59 -3.91 -25.33 0.50
N LYS A 60 -3.49 -25.06 1.75
CA LYS A 60 -3.16 -26.11 2.73
C LYS A 60 -4.38 -26.92 3.15
N ASP A 61 -5.52 -26.24 3.30
CA ASP A 61 -6.77 -26.90 3.67
C ASP A 61 -7.28 -27.75 2.52
N ILE A 62 -7.33 -27.19 1.30
CA ILE A 62 -7.76 -27.91 0.09
C ILE A 62 -6.85 -29.12 -0.17
N HIS A 63 -5.53 -28.96 -0.02
CA HIS A 63 -4.58 -30.08 -0.10
C HIS A 63 -4.92 -31.16 0.90
N GLY A 64 -5.08 -30.76 2.18
CA GLY A 64 -5.41 -31.63 3.30
C GLY A 64 -6.66 -32.48 3.07
N PHE A 65 -7.71 -31.87 2.51
CA PHE A 65 -8.96 -32.56 2.24
C PHE A 65 -8.88 -33.51 1.04
N ILE A 66 -8.26 -33.09 -0.07
CA ILE A 66 -8.18 -33.93 -1.27
C ILE A 66 -7.45 -35.25 -0.98
N TRP A 67 -6.33 -35.23 -0.25
CA TRP A 67 -5.59 -36.48 0.00
C TRP A 67 -6.33 -37.43 0.94
N VAL A 68 -7.11 -36.90 1.90
CA VAL A 68 -7.96 -37.72 2.79
C VAL A 68 -9.07 -38.39 2.01
N GLU A 69 -9.75 -37.65 1.13
CA GLU A 69 -10.87 -38.19 0.34
C GLU A 69 -10.41 -39.19 -0.74
N ILE A 70 -9.23 -38.98 -1.34
CA ILE A 70 -8.63 -39.99 -2.23
C ILE A 70 -8.43 -41.32 -1.49
N ILE A 71 -7.92 -41.28 -0.26
CA ILE A 71 -7.69 -42.50 0.52
C ILE A 71 -9.02 -43.15 0.92
N ARG A 72 -10.02 -42.36 1.31
CA ARG A 72 -11.35 -42.85 1.68
C ARG A 72 -12.06 -43.53 0.51
N ALA A 73 -11.98 -42.95 -0.69
CA ALA A 73 -12.69 -43.45 -1.86
C ALA A 73 -12.04 -44.65 -2.54
N TYR A 74 -10.71 -44.69 -2.60
CA TYR A 74 -9.97 -45.76 -3.26
C TYR A 74 -9.46 -46.85 -2.30
N GLY A 75 -9.52 -46.58 -0.99
CA GLY A 75 -9.17 -47.50 0.08
C GLY A 75 -7.68 -47.52 0.41
N HIS A 76 -7.37 -47.63 1.70
CA HIS A 76 -6.00 -47.66 2.24
C HIS A 76 -5.12 -48.81 1.72
N THR A 77 -5.73 -49.86 1.18
CA THR A 77 -5.03 -51.03 0.62
C THR A 77 -4.58 -50.83 -0.82
N ARG A 78 -5.19 -49.88 -1.56
CA ARG A 78 -4.89 -49.61 -2.98
C ARG A 78 -4.14 -48.30 -3.20
N VAL A 79 -4.30 -47.34 -2.29
CA VAL A 79 -3.66 -46.03 -2.38
C VAL A 79 -2.85 -45.75 -1.13
N SER A 80 -1.55 -45.60 -1.30
CA SER A 80 -0.66 -45.21 -0.22
C SER A 80 -0.83 -43.73 0.12
N ARG A 81 -0.59 -43.37 1.39
CA ARG A 81 -0.64 -41.98 1.85
C ARG A 81 0.27 -41.03 1.04
N PRO A 82 1.52 -41.40 0.68
CA PRO A 82 2.36 -40.56 -0.17
C PRO A 82 1.80 -40.34 -1.57
N LEU A 83 1.15 -41.36 -2.17
CA LEU A 83 0.55 -41.25 -3.49
C LEU A 83 -0.65 -40.29 -3.48
N ALA A 84 -1.52 -40.40 -2.47
CA ALA A 84 -2.66 -39.49 -2.30
C ALA A 84 -2.21 -38.04 -2.08
N GLN A 85 -1.17 -37.82 -1.26
CA GLN A 85 -0.60 -36.47 -1.02
C GLN A 85 0.00 -35.86 -2.29
N THR A 86 0.64 -36.68 -3.12
CA THR A 86 1.23 -36.25 -4.40
C THR A 86 0.15 -35.81 -5.38
N ILE A 87 -0.92 -36.60 -5.51
CA ILE A 87 -2.04 -36.30 -6.40
C ILE A 87 -2.81 -35.07 -5.91
N ALA A 88 -3.00 -34.94 -4.59
CA ALA A 88 -3.60 -33.74 -4.00
C ALA A 88 -2.77 -32.48 -4.28
N ALA A 89 -1.44 -32.54 -4.11
CA ALA A 89 -0.55 -31.40 -4.37
C ALA A 89 -0.60 -30.96 -5.84
N LYS A 90 -0.57 -31.93 -6.77
CA LYS A 90 -0.67 -31.65 -8.20
C LYS A 90 -2.04 -31.08 -8.56
N THR A 91 -3.12 -31.63 -8.01
CA THR A 91 -4.49 -31.14 -8.24
C THR A 91 -4.67 -29.70 -7.78
N VAL A 92 -4.16 -29.35 -6.58
CA VAL A 92 -4.16 -27.95 -6.09
C VAL A 92 -3.37 -27.04 -7.02
N LYS A 93 -2.21 -27.47 -7.50
CA LYS A 93 -1.40 -26.71 -8.45
C LYS A 93 -2.14 -26.44 -9.76
N ASP A 94 -2.75 -27.47 -10.34
CA ASP A 94 -3.49 -27.36 -11.60
C ASP A 94 -4.76 -26.51 -11.42
N LEU A 95 -5.39 -26.56 -10.24
CA LEU A 95 -6.56 -25.75 -9.89
C LEU A 95 -6.21 -24.26 -9.84
N LEU A 96 -5.10 -23.92 -9.18
CA LEU A 96 -4.59 -22.55 -9.11
C LEU A 96 -4.26 -22.02 -10.51
N ALA A 97 -3.57 -22.82 -11.33
CA ALA A 97 -3.22 -22.43 -12.69
C ALA A 97 -4.43 -22.15 -13.58
N LYS A 98 -5.55 -22.85 -13.36
CA LYS A 98 -6.76 -22.69 -14.18
C LYS A 98 -7.67 -21.56 -13.72
N PHE A 99 -7.81 -21.36 -12.41
CA PHE A 99 -8.85 -20.49 -11.84
C PHE A 99 -8.33 -19.22 -11.16
N VAL A 100 -7.03 -19.14 -10.87
CA VAL A 100 -6.41 -17.85 -10.54
C VAL A 100 -5.98 -17.23 -11.86
N PRO A 101 -6.59 -16.09 -12.29
CA PRO A 101 -6.05 -15.34 -13.43
C PRO A 101 -4.59 -15.11 -13.14
N GLU A 102 -3.69 -15.43 -14.08
CA GLU A 102 -2.25 -15.20 -13.93
C GLU A 102 -2.01 -13.84 -13.28
N ALA A 103 -1.83 -13.85 -11.97
CA ALA A 103 -1.39 -12.71 -11.20
C ALA A 103 0.08 -12.66 -11.57
N ARG A 104 0.37 -12.04 -12.73
CA ARG A 104 1.70 -11.84 -13.33
C ARG A 104 2.76 -12.41 -12.39
N SER A 105 2.99 -13.72 -12.50
CA SER A 105 3.92 -14.44 -11.64
C SER A 105 5.30 -14.01 -12.10
N GLY A 106 5.71 -12.84 -11.59
CA GLY A 106 6.78 -12.05 -12.16
C GLY A 106 6.49 -10.55 -12.13
N THR A 107 6.10 -9.97 -11.00
CA THR A 107 6.96 -8.87 -10.55
C THR A 107 8.17 -9.56 -9.93
N PRO A 108 9.38 -9.39 -10.49
CA PRO A 108 10.59 -9.84 -9.81
C PRO A 108 10.47 -9.39 -8.34
N LYS A 109 10.76 -10.30 -7.41
CA LYS A 109 11.14 -9.86 -6.08
C LYS A 109 12.35 -8.98 -6.35
N LEU A 110 12.16 -7.66 -6.31
CA LEU A 110 13.26 -6.71 -6.50
C LEU A 110 14.35 -7.18 -5.56
N ASP A 111 15.54 -7.44 -6.10
CA ASP A 111 16.63 -7.88 -5.25
C ASP A 111 16.92 -6.80 -4.19
N GLU A 112 17.64 -7.15 -3.12
CA GLU A 112 17.87 -6.18 -2.04
C GLU A 112 18.60 -4.91 -2.54
N ASN A 113 19.39 -5.02 -3.60
CA ASN A 113 20.10 -3.89 -4.21
C ASN A 113 19.14 -3.01 -5.03
N GLU A 114 18.23 -3.59 -5.81
CA GLU A 114 17.18 -2.88 -6.53
C GLU A 114 16.24 -2.17 -5.57
N MET A 115 15.87 -2.82 -4.47
CA MET A 115 15.08 -2.21 -3.40
C MET A 115 15.80 -1.03 -2.75
N LYS A 116 17.11 -1.16 -2.51
CA LYS A 116 17.93 -0.07 -2.01
C LYS A 116 17.99 1.09 -3.00
N ARG A 117 18.21 0.80 -4.29
CA ARG A 117 18.22 1.81 -5.36
C ARG A 117 16.89 2.55 -5.48
N ILE A 118 15.77 1.83 -5.44
CA ILE A 118 14.43 2.46 -5.50
C ILE A 118 14.19 3.32 -4.25
N ALA A 119 14.57 2.85 -3.07
CA ALA A 119 14.46 3.64 -1.85
C ALA A 119 15.34 4.90 -1.90
N GLU A 120 16.57 4.80 -2.43
CA GLU A 120 17.46 5.94 -2.65
C GLU A 120 16.91 6.91 -3.69
N ALA A 121 16.41 6.43 -4.82
CA ALA A 121 15.74 7.27 -5.83
C ALA A 121 14.56 8.04 -5.24
N PHE A 122 13.72 7.34 -4.47
CA PHE A 122 12.56 7.93 -3.82
C PHE A 122 12.91 8.96 -2.74
N THR A 123 14.04 8.80 -2.06
CA THR A 123 14.39 9.64 -0.90
C THR A 123 15.39 10.75 -1.21
N LYS A 124 16.37 10.47 -2.05
CA LYS A 124 17.53 11.32 -2.39
C LYS A 124 17.43 11.92 -3.80
N GLY A 125 16.75 11.25 -4.72
CA GLY A 125 16.62 11.75 -6.09
C GLY A 125 15.99 13.14 -6.11
N ARG A 126 16.46 14.03 -6.97
CA ARG A 126 15.89 15.38 -7.11
C ARG A 126 14.47 15.26 -7.65
N TYR A 127 13.52 15.81 -6.90
CA TYR A 127 12.15 15.91 -7.38
C TYR A 127 11.99 17.12 -8.29
N LEU A 128 11.43 16.91 -9.48
CA LEU A 128 11.23 17.95 -10.50
C LEU A 128 9.73 18.11 -10.75
N GLY A 129 9.22 19.31 -10.53
CA GLY A 129 7.83 19.71 -10.77
C GLY A 129 7.11 20.22 -9.52
N GLU A 130 5.85 20.60 -9.70
CA GLU A 130 5.04 21.29 -8.68
C GLU A 130 3.77 20.54 -8.29
N ALA A 131 3.60 19.28 -8.73
CA ALA A 131 2.36 18.53 -8.51
C ALA A 131 1.96 18.38 -7.03
N HIS A 132 2.93 18.37 -6.11
CA HIS A 132 2.66 18.39 -4.67
C HIS A 132 2.06 19.72 -4.20
N LEU A 133 2.47 20.85 -4.79
CA LEU A 133 1.89 22.17 -4.54
C LEU A 133 0.49 22.28 -5.15
N ASP A 134 0.31 21.78 -6.37
CA ASP A 134 -0.99 21.70 -7.03
C ASP A 134 -1.97 20.85 -6.21
N LEU A 135 -1.52 19.70 -5.71
CA LEU A 135 -2.30 18.86 -4.81
C LEU A 135 -2.62 19.60 -3.51
N ALA A 136 -1.65 20.28 -2.89
CA ALA A 136 -1.90 21.07 -1.68
C ALA A 136 -2.98 22.13 -1.93
N GLN A 137 -2.87 22.87 -3.02
CA GLN A 137 -3.83 23.91 -3.38
C GLN A 137 -5.22 23.30 -3.65
N TYR A 138 -5.29 22.21 -4.40
CA TYR A 138 -6.53 21.49 -4.67
C TYR A 138 -7.21 21.01 -3.38
N LEU A 139 -6.45 20.44 -2.44
CA LEU A 139 -6.98 19.99 -1.14
C LEU A 139 -7.51 21.16 -0.31
N ARG A 140 -6.87 22.33 -0.35
CA ARG A 140 -7.42 23.54 0.30
C ARG A 140 -8.73 23.97 -0.32
N ASP A 141 -8.82 23.97 -1.64
CA ASP A 141 -10.02 24.41 -2.32
C ASP A 141 -11.16 23.40 -2.11
N CYS A 142 -10.85 22.11 -2.04
CA CYS A 142 -11.78 21.07 -1.59
C CYS A 142 -12.22 21.31 -0.14
N TRP A 143 -11.30 21.63 0.76
CA TRP A 143 -11.66 21.99 2.14
C TRP A 143 -12.61 23.17 2.12
N LYS A 144 -12.30 24.29 1.47
CA LYS A 144 -13.20 25.47 1.41
C LYS A 144 -14.59 25.09 0.91
N ALA A 145 -14.67 24.31 -0.17
CA ALA A 145 -15.92 23.92 -0.80
C ALA A 145 -16.71 22.88 0.01
N TYR A 146 -16.05 22.03 0.80
CA TYR A 146 -16.69 20.88 1.46
C TYR A 146 -17.81 21.29 2.41
N THR A 147 -19.01 20.76 2.17
CA THR A 147 -20.10 20.74 3.16
C THR A 147 -20.69 19.34 3.20
N PRO A 148 -21.08 18.84 4.39
CA PRO A 148 -21.61 17.48 4.54
C PRO A 148 -22.96 17.27 3.83
N THR A 149 -23.63 18.36 3.41
CA THR A 149 -24.87 18.34 2.63
C THR A 149 -24.65 18.33 1.12
N LYS A 150 -23.44 18.67 0.64
CA LYS A 150 -23.12 18.74 -0.79
C LYS A 150 -22.22 17.59 -1.24
N TYR A 151 -21.33 17.10 -0.37
CA TYR A 151 -20.31 16.11 -0.73
C TYR A 151 -20.45 14.80 0.05
N LYS A 152 -20.12 13.68 -0.61
CA LYS A 152 -20.16 12.34 0.00
C LYS A 152 -19.17 12.21 1.16
N ALA A 153 -17.95 12.70 1.00
CA ALA A 153 -16.92 12.70 2.02
C ALA A 153 -15.79 13.68 1.63
N PRO A 154 -15.02 14.19 2.60
CA PRO A 154 -13.80 14.96 2.35
C PRO A 154 -12.66 14.01 1.97
N CYS A 155 -12.77 13.40 0.79
CA CYS A 155 -11.72 12.56 0.24
C CYS A 155 -11.64 12.68 -1.29
N VAL A 156 -10.43 12.51 -1.83
CA VAL A 156 -10.14 12.50 -3.26
C VAL A 156 -9.30 11.28 -3.64
N ALA A 157 -9.45 10.82 -4.88
CA ALA A 157 -8.58 9.82 -5.47
C ALA A 157 -7.47 10.46 -6.32
N VAL A 158 -6.24 9.98 -6.19
CA VAL A 158 -5.14 10.25 -7.12
C VAL A 158 -4.98 9.02 -8.00
N VAL A 159 -5.31 9.14 -9.28
CA VAL A 159 -5.37 8.01 -10.21
C VAL A 159 -4.37 8.18 -11.33
N GLN A 160 -3.48 7.20 -11.45
CA GLN A 160 -2.54 7.10 -12.55
C GLN A 160 -1.96 5.70 -12.67
N SER A 161 -1.40 5.35 -13.82
CA SER A 161 -0.50 4.21 -14.01
C SER A 161 0.60 4.14 -12.93
N SER A 162 1.05 2.90 -12.69
CA SER A 162 2.20 2.63 -11.82
C SER A 162 3.46 3.32 -12.35
N GLY A 163 4.37 3.74 -11.47
CA GLY A 163 5.64 4.38 -11.84
C GLY A 163 5.59 5.90 -12.10
N PHE A 164 4.42 6.54 -12.05
CA PHE A 164 4.29 7.99 -12.30
C PHE A 164 4.55 8.89 -11.07
N GLY A 165 5.21 8.37 -10.03
CA GLY A 165 5.60 9.18 -8.89
C GLY A 165 4.47 9.61 -7.95
N LYS A 166 3.32 8.92 -7.90
CA LYS A 166 2.20 9.26 -6.98
C LYS A 166 2.63 9.30 -5.51
N SER A 167 3.26 8.22 -5.03
CA SER A 167 3.77 8.14 -3.65
C SER A 167 4.88 9.17 -3.41
N ARG A 168 5.64 9.51 -4.46
CA ARG A 168 6.72 10.50 -4.40
C ARG A 168 6.16 11.91 -4.25
N MET A 169 5.22 12.31 -5.09
CA MET A 169 4.48 13.58 -4.97
C MET A 169 3.94 13.77 -3.56
N VAL A 170 3.35 12.73 -2.96
CA VAL A 170 2.79 12.86 -1.62
C VAL A 170 3.86 12.90 -0.52
N ARG A 171 5.03 12.28 -0.72
CA ARG A 171 6.19 12.52 0.13
C ARG A 171 6.67 13.97 0.05
N GLU A 172 6.73 14.56 -1.14
CA GLU A 172 7.12 15.97 -1.30
C GLU A 172 6.10 16.92 -0.67
N LEU A 173 4.80 16.60 -0.76
CA LEU A 173 3.76 17.29 0.00
C LEU A 173 4.02 17.21 1.51
N ALA A 174 4.44 16.04 2.01
CA ALA A 174 4.78 15.85 3.42
C ALA A 174 6.05 16.64 3.84
N ILE A 175 7.05 16.75 2.96
CA ILE A 175 8.24 17.59 3.17
C ILE A 175 7.83 19.07 3.21
N GLU A 176 7.01 19.53 2.27
CA GLU A 176 6.54 20.92 2.22
C GLU A 176 5.65 21.25 3.44
N ALA A 177 4.84 20.30 3.91
CA ALA A 177 4.04 20.42 5.12
C ALA A 177 4.88 20.61 6.40
N GLN A 178 6.18 20.31 6.35
CA GLN A 178 7.09 20.60 7.45
C GLN A 178 7.42 22.10 7.54
N LYS A 179 7.35 22.86 6.43
CA LYS A 179 7.76 24.27 6.35
C LYS A 179 6.74 25.27 6.93
N SER A 180 5.75 24.80 7.71
CA SER A 180 4.68 25.54 8.40
C SER A 180 3.71 26.36 7.53
N ALA A 181 4.14 26.87 6.37
CA ALA A 181 3.35 27.73 5.49
C ALA A 181 2.08 27.05 4.93
N LEU A 182 2.04 25.72 4.87
CA LEU A 182 0.91 25.03 4.26
C LEU A 182 -0.34 24.97 5.14
N ASN A 183 -0.20 25.14 6.45
CA ASN A 183 -1.20 24.75 7.46
C ASN A 183 -1.80 23.35 7.21
N MET A 184 -0.93 22.43 6.77
CA MET A 184 -1.23 21.03 6.49
C MET A 184 -0.28 20.11 7.24
N LYS A 185 -0.73 18.90 7.56
CA LYS A 185 0.11 17.77 7.98
C LYS A 185 -0.31 16.50 7.27
N VAL A 186 0.65 15.69 6.87
CA VAL A 186 0.44 14.49 6.04
C VAL A 186 0.77 13.25 6.85
N LEU A 187 -0.25 12.43 7.11
CA LEU A 187 -0.11 11.09 7.67
C LEU A 187 -0.18 10.07 6.52
N TYR A 188 0.94 9.40 6.26
CA TYR A 188 1.02 8.39 5.20
C TYR A 188 0.74 6.99 5.73
N MET A 189 -0.07 6.23 5.01
CA MET A 189 -0.36 4.83 5.28
C MET A 189 -0.38 4.05 3.97
N CYS A 190 0.52 3.07 3.85
CA CYS A 190 0.54 2.12 2.73
C CYS A 190 -0.30 0.90 3.08
N ALA A 191 -1.45 0.76 2.43
CA ALA A 191 -2.53 -0.13 2.83
C ALA A 191 -2.39 -1.56 2.27
N ARG A 192 -1.20 -1.95 1.80
CA ARG A 192 -0.94 -3.29 1.26
C ARG A 192 -1.14 -4.36 2.34
N VAL A 193 -1.80 -5.47 1.98
CA VAL A 193 -2.15 -6.55 2.92
C VAL A 193 -1.09 -7.65 2.97
N HIS A 194 -0.27 -7.78 1.91
CA HIS A 194 0.82 -8.75 1.84
C HIS A 194 2.17 -8.06 1.98
N GLU A 195 3.19 -8.83 2.36
CA GLU A 195 4.61 -8.44 2.30
C GLU A 195 5.01 -8.20 0.83
N SER A 196 4.51 -7.11 0.24
CA SER A 196 4.82 -6.75 -1.13
C SER A 196 6.26 -6.24 -1.19
N THR A 197 6.89 -6.48 -2.33
CA THR A 197 8.25 -6.07 -2.65
C THR A 197 8.35 -4.63 -3.15
N GLY A 198 7.30 -3.82 -2.97
CA GLY A 198 7.29 -2.42 -3.41
C GLY A 198 7.76 -1.43 -2.36
N PHE A 199 8.09 -0.23 -2.82
CA PHE A 199 8.43 0.93 -2.00
C PHE A 199 7.43 2.08 -2.26
N PRO A 200 6.95 2.83 -1.24
CA PRO A 200 7.18 2.65 0.19
C PRO A 200 6.65 1.33 0.77
N LYS A 201 7.23 0.90 1.89
CA LYS A 201 6.83 -0.33 2.59
C LYS A 201 5.39 -0.24 3.13
N ALA A 202 4.74 -1.39 3.28
CA ALA A 202 3.42 -1.48 3.90
C ALA A 202 3.45 -1.00 5.36
N THR A 203 2.40 -0.26 5.76
CA THR A 203 2.19 0.20 7.15
C THR A 203 1.09 -0.67 7.78
N SER A 204 1.43 -1.93 8.06
CA SER A 204 0.49 -2.95 8.51
C SER A 204 -0.08 -2.65 9.90
N GLU A 205 0.73 -2.07 10.79
CA GLU A 205 0.31 -1.75 12.16
C GLU A 205 -0.72 -0.62 12.16
N LEU A 206 -0.42 0.48 11.45
CA LEU A 206 -1.33 1.62 11.34
C LEU A 206 -2.62 1.24 10.59
N ARG A 207 -2.52 0.43 9.53
CA ARG A 207 -3.69 -0.11 8.82
C ARG A 207 -4.54 -0.97 9.76
N GLY A 208 -3.91 -1.92 10.45
CA GLY A 208 -4.59 -2.85 11.36
C GLY A 208 -5.25 -2.14 12.54
N TRP A 209 -4.65 -1.05 13.02
CA TRP A 209 -5.24 -0.18 14.03
C TRP A 209 -6.43 0.62 13.48
N LEU A 210 -6.27 1.30 12.35
CA LEU A 210 -7.32 2.15 11.80
C LEU A 210 -8.55 1.33 11.37
N PHE A 211 -8.33 0.21 10.68
CA PHE A 211 -9.35 -0.68 10.12
C PHE A 211 -9.41 -2.04 10.84
N GLN A 212 -9.30 -2.02 12.16
CA GLN A 212 -9.35 -3.23 12.98
C GLN A 212 -10.59 -4.08 12.67
N GLU A 213 -10.43 -5.40 12.62
CA GLU A 213 -11.53 -6.31 12.34
C GLU A 213 -12.68 -6.14 13.33
N GLY A 214 -13.92 -6.11 12.81
CA GLY A 214 -15.13 -5.88 13.60
C GLY A 214 -15.39 -4.41 13.96
N SER A 215 -14.54 -3.46 13.56
CA SER A 215 -14.82 -2.03 13.74
C SER A 215 -16.11 -1.64 13.01
N GLU A 216 -16.85 -0.71 13.59
CA GLU A 216 -17.95 0.00 12.94
C GLU A 216 -17.51 1.41 12.48
N VAL A 217 -18.41 2.19 11.90
CA VAL A 217 -18.09 3.52 11.35
C VAL A 217 -17.63 4.47 12.46
N GLU A 218 -18.26 4.38 13.62
CA GLU A 218 -18.01 5.21 14.80
C GLU A 218 -16.61 4.94 15.37
N ASP A 219 -16.15 3.69 15.37
CA ASP A 219 -14.81 3.32 15.83
C ASP A 219 -13.73 3.95 14.93
N ILE A 220 -13.92 3.84 13.60
CA ILE A 220 -12.99 4.45 12.64
C ILE A 220 -13.04 5.98 12.77
N ALA A 221 -14.23 6.58 12.95
CA ALA A 221 -14.36 8.02 13.14
C ALA A 221 -13.63 8.49 14.41
N SER A 222 -13.72 7.72 15.49
CA SER A 222 -12.99 7.98 16.74
C SER A 222 -11.47 7.97 16.51
N ARG A 223 -10.93 6.94 15.83
CA ARG A 223 -9.49 6.86 15.50
C ARG A 223 -9.03 8.00 14.58
N LEU A 224 -9.85 8.40 13.61
CA LEU A 224 -9.60 9.58 12.76
C LEU A 224 -9.59 10.87 13.58
N LYS A 225 -10.45 10.98 14.60
CA LYS A 225 -10.47 12.11 15.53
C LYS A 225 -9.17 12.16 16.33
N THR A 226 -8.71 11.02 16.84
CA THR A 226 -7.44 10.90 17.55
C THR A 226 -6.26 11.34 16.69
N ILE A 227 -6.21 10.92 15.41
CA ILE A 227 -5.19 11.41 14.45
C ILE A 227 -5.20 12.95 14.38
N TYR A 228 -6.38 13.55 14.24
CA TYR A 228 -6.50 15.01 14.13
C TYR A 228 -6.12 15.73 15.42
N VAL A 229 -6.54 15.23 16.59
CA VAL A 229 -6.18 15.80 17.90
C VAL A 229 -4.68 15.72 18.12
N TYR A 230 -4.09 14.55 17.90
CA TYR A 230 -2.66 14.33 18.03
C TYR A 230 -1.86 15.29 17.15
N ALA A 231 -2.24 15.43 15.88
CA ALA A 231 -1.60 16.36 14.96
C ALA A 231 -1.67 17.80 15.46
N ASN A 232 -2.81 18.23 16.01
CA ASN A 232 -3.00 19.59 16.49
C ASN A 232 -2.15 19.92 17.71
N LYS A 233 -2.02 18.96 18.63
CA LYS A 233 -1.19 19.05 19.83
C LYS A 233 0.30 19.13 19.48
N HIS A 234 0.71 18.35 18.48
CA HIS A 234 2.10 18.26 18.03
C HIS A 234 2.35 19.01 16.71
N TRP A 235 1.58 20.06 16.41
CA TRP A 235 1.54 20.64 15.06
C TRP A 235 2.89 21.14 14.54
N ALA A 236 3.75 21.63 15.43
CA ALA A 236 5.06 22.18 15.08
C ALA A 236 6.00 21.11 14.51
N ASP A 237 5.94 19.87 15.01
CA ASP A 237 6.97 18.85 14.79
C ASP A 237 6.44 17.48 14.37
N VAL A 238 5.13 17.21 14.46
CA VAL A 238 4.51 15.93 14.08
C VAL A 238 4.87 15.49 12.66
N GLN A 239 5.08 16.43 11.73
CA GLN A 239 5.47 16.07 10.36
C GLN A 239 6.82 15.34 10.30
N LYS A 240 7.76 15.63 11.22
CA LYS A 240 9.08 14.99 11.25
C LYS A 240 8.98 13.50 11.52
N GLU A 241 8.09 13.10 12.44
CA GLU A 241 7.87 11.68 12.71
C GLU A 241 7.02 11.01 11.64
N TRP A 242 5.98 11.68 11.12
CA TRP A 242 5.12 11.10 10.09
C TRP A 242 5.82 10.94 8.74
N LEU A 243 6.82 11.79 8.44
CA LEU A 243 7.63 11.64 7.24
C LEU A 243 8.42 10.32 7.25
N LYS A 244 8.75 9.77 8.43
CA LYS A 244 9.44 8.49 8.56
C LYS A 244 8.57 7.31 8.13
N LEU A 245 7.24 7.44 8.07
CA LEU A 245 6.33 6.37 7.61
C LEU A 245 6.57 5.98 6.14
N PHE A 246 7.20 6.85 5.36
CA PHE A 246 7.57 6.54 3.98
C PHE A 246 8.80 5.63 3.86
N THR A 247 9.63 5.53 4.90
CA THR A 247 10.98 4.94 4.80
C THR A 247 11.29 3.91 5.90
N GLU A 248 10.77 4.11 7.11
CA GLU A 248 11.14 3.37 8.31
C GLU A 248 10.00 2.47 8.79
N LYS A 249 10.24 1.14 8.83
CA LYS A 249 9.25 0.19 9.36
C LYS A 249 8.95 0.44 10.84
N ALA A 250 9.94 0.87 11.62
CA ALA A 250 9.77 1.18 13.04
C ALA A 250 8.82 2.37 13.28
N ALA A 251 8.69 3.29 12.32
CA ALA A 251 7.78 4.42 12.42
C ALA A 251 6.31 3.97 12.42
N ASP A 252 5.96 2.91 11.68
CA ASP A 252 4.60 2.35 11.65
C ASP A 252 4.15 1.93 13.06
N THR A 253 4.97 1.12 13.75
CA THR A 253 4.70 0.70 15.13
C THR A 253 4.72 1.88 16.11
N SER A 254 5.69 2.78 15.99
CA SER A 254 5.84 3.92 16.90
C SER A 254 4.68 4.91 16.79
N VAL A 255 4.30 5.31 15.58
CA VAL A 255 3.18 6.25 15.34
C VAL A 255 1.87 5.62 15.79
N LYS A 256 1.63 4.34 15.46
CA LYS A 256 0.44 3.61 15.94
C LYS A 256 0.36 3.63 17.46
N ALA A 257 1.46 3.38 18.17
CA ALA A 257 1.48 3.38 19.64
C ALA A 257 1.11 4.78 20.19
N LYS A 258 1.76 5.84 19.69
CA LYS A 258 1.47 7.22 20.12
C LYS A 258 0.01 7.63 19.87
N LEU A 259 -0.55 7.24 18.73
CA LEU A 259 -1.96 7.47 18.42
C LEU A 259 -2.90 6.63 19.30
N SER A 260 -2.47 5.46 19.76
CA SER A 260 -3.27 4.62 20.67
C SER A 260 -3.28 5.18 22.10
N ASP A 261 -2.20 5.84 22.51
CA ASP A 261 -2.03 6.42 23.85
C ASP A 261 -2.64 7.84 23.96
N GLU A 262 -3.03 8.45 22.83
CA GLU A 262 -3.64 9.78 22.81
C GLU A 262 -5.08 9.72 23.34
N THR A 263 -5.31 10.41 24.44
CA THR A 263 -6.59 10.44 25.17
C THR A 263 -7.25 11.82 25.17
N ASP A 264 -6.55 12.83 24.64
CA ASP A 264 -7.09 14.18 24.58
C ASP A 264 -8.30 14.23 23.65
N THR A 265 -9.21 15.15 23.98
CA THR A 265 -10.41 15.40 23.19
C THR A 265 -10.38 16.81 22.64
N LEU A 266 -11.14 17.04 21.58
CA LEU A 266 -11.32 18.38 21.05
C LEU A 266 -12.08 19.23 22.06
N GLU A 267 -11.47 20.30 22.55
CA GLU A 267 -12.14 21.29 23.40
C GLU A 267 -13.37 21.87 22.69
N GLY A 268 -14.40 22.20 23.46
CA GLY A 268 -15.63 22.81 22.95
C GLY A 268 -15.37 24.22 22.47
N ASP A 269 -15.53 24.43 21.16
CA ASP A 269 -15.46 25.75 20.55
C ASP A 269 -16.87 26.15 20.10
N THR A 270 -17.25 27.40 20.38
CA THR A 270 -18.59 27.95 20.11
C THR A 270 -18.74 28.53 18.72
N SER A 271 -17.63 28.69 17.98
CA SER A 271 -17.69 29.21 16.62
C SER A 271 -18.35 28.22 15.66
N THR A 272 -19.15 28.76 14.74
CA THR A 272 -19.87 28.01 13.70
C THR A 272 -19.36 28.34 12.30
N GLU A 273 -18.55 29.39 12.15
CA GLU A 273 -18.02 29.83 10.86
C GLU A 273 -16.74 29.07 10.51
N LYS A 274 -16.82 28.28 9.44
CA LYS A 274 -15.72 27.49 8.91
C LYS A 274 -14.50 28.35 8.60
N ASN A 275 -13.35 28.02 9.20
CA ASN A 275 -12.10 28.68 8.90
C ASN A 275 -11.55 28.17 7.54
N PRO A 276 -11.50 29.01 6.48
CA PRO A 276 -10.96 28.60 5.19
C PRO A 276 -9.47 28.27 5.25
N ASN A 277 -8.77 28.80 6.26
CA ASN A 277 -7.36 28.53 6.56
C ASN A 277 -7.22 27.57 7.76
N GLY A 278 -8.26 26.80 8.08
CA GLY A 278 -8.21 25.79 9.13
C GLY A 278 -7.12 24.76 8.92
N ARG A 279 -6.70 24.09 10.00
CA ARG A 279 -5.64 23.07 9.94
C ARG A 279 -6.13 21.83 9.20
N ILE A 280 -5.41 21.39 8.18
CA ILE A 280 -5.80 20.23 7.38
C ILE A 280 -4.84 19.07 7.68
N VAL A 281 -5.38 17.96 8.19
CA VAL A 281 -4.65 16.70 8.31
C VAL A 281 -4.99 15.84 7.10
N VAL A 282 -4.02 15.58 6.25
CA VAL A 282 -4.16 14.75 5.05
C VAL A 282 -3.85 13.31 5.42
N LEU A 283 -4.86 12.44 5.45
CA LEU A 283 -4.68 11.00 5.57
C LEU A 283 -4.48 10.41 4.17
N VAL A 284 -3.25 10.02 3.87
CA VAL A 284 -2.90 9.40 2.61
C VAL A 284 -3.00 7.89 2.78
N ILE A 285 -3.80 7.27 1.92
CA ILE A 285 -3.92 5.82 1.84
C ILE A 285 -3.38 5.40 0.49
N ASP A 286 -2.16 4.89 0.50
CA ASP A 286 -1.53 4.31 -0.68
C ASP A 286 -1.96 2.85 -0.87
N GLU A 287 -2.01 2.40 -2.12
CA GLU A 287 -2.59 1.11 -2.51
C GLU A 287 -4.01 0.92 -1.95
N ALA A 288 -4.83 1.97 -2.04
CA ALA A 288 -6.15 2.04 -1.43
C ALA A 288 -7.13 0.98 -1.98
N ARG A 289 -6.81 0.28 -3.07
CA ARG A 289 -7.60 -0.84 -3.60
C ARG A 289 -7.83 -1.95 -2.58
N SER A 290 -6.92 -2.13 -1.64
CA SER A 290 -7.06 -3.11 -0.57
C SER A 290 -8.22 -2.81 0.39
N LEU A 291 -8.75 -1.59 0.38
CA LEU A 291 -9.94 -1.21 1.15
C LEU A 291 -11.25 -1.59 0.46
N LEU A 292 -11.21 -2.00 -0.81
CA LEU A 292 -12.40 -2.38 -1.58
C LEU A 292 -12.81 -3.83 -1.38
N ALA A 293 -11.94 -4.65 -0.79
CA ALA A 293 -12.24 -6.05 -0.51
C ALA A 293 -13.45 -6.16 0.42
N GLU A 294 -14.46 -6.92 0.01
CA GLU A 294 -15.63 -7.19 0.84
C GLU A 294 -15.29 -8.21 1.93
N LYS A 295 -15.64 -7.89 3.18
CA LYS A 295 -15.51 -8.80 4.31
C LYS A 295 -16.88 -9.42 4.60
N GLY A 296 -17.09 -10.68 4.19
CA GLY A 296 -18.23 -11.51 4.61
C GLY A 296 -19.62 -10.92 4.36
N GLY A 297 -19.85 -10.27 3.21
CA GLY A 297 -21.15 -9.65 2.88
C GLY A 297 -21.47 -8.36 3.65
N LYS A 298 -20.54 -7.86 4.48
CA LYS A 298 -20.62 -6.54 5.14
C LYS A 298 -19.88 -5.47 4.32
N LYS A 299 -20.15 -4.19 4.65
CA LYS A 299 -19.55 -2.99 4.04
C LYS A 299 -18.02 -3.12 3.99
N ASN A 300 -17.41 -2.76 2.86
CA ASN A 300 -15.94 -2.71 2.74
C ASN A 300 -15.33 -1.52 3.51
N ASP A 301 -14.05 -1.63 3.86
CA ASP A 301 -13.31 -0.64 4.67
C ASP A 301 -13.34 0.76 4.02
N PHE A 302 -13.35 0.83 2.68
CA PHE A 302 -13.47 2.09 1.94
C PHE A 302 -14.80 2.81 2.21
N ARG A 303 -15.92 2.08 2.18
CA ARG A 303 -17.23 2.66 2.47
C ARG A 303 -17.31 3.13 3.92
N MET A 304 -16.71 2.38 4.83
CA MET A 304 -16.63 2.77 6.23
C MET A 304 -15.80 4.04 6.42
N LEU A 305 -14.63 4.13 5.77
CA LEU A 305 -13.78 5.31 5.78
C LEU A 305 -14.53 6.57 5.33
N ARG A 306 -15.29 6.52 4.22
CA ARG A 306 -16.05 7.69 3.74
C ARG A 306 -17.07 8.18 4.77
N ASN A 307 -17.80 7.26 5.40
CA ASN A 307 -18.78 7.62 6.42
C ASN A 307 -18.10 8.14 7.68
N ALA A 308 -16.97 7.53 8.07
CA ALA A 308 -16.18 7.94 9.22
C ALA A 308 -15.59 9.35 9.02
N LEU A 309 -15.02 9.63 7.84
CA LEU A 309 -14.55 10.97 7.45
C LEU A 309 -15.68 12.00 7.47
N ARG A 310 -16.89 11.64 7.04
CA ARG A 310 -18.05 12.55 7.14
C ARG A 310 -18.41 12.83 8.60
N SER A 311 -18.42 11.79 9.44
CA SER A 311 -18.76 11.88 10.86
C SER A 311 -17.74 12.73 11.63
N VAL A 312 -16.45 12.37 11.55
CA VAL A 312 -15.38 13.06 12.29
C VAL A 312 -15.24 14.52 11.90
N ASN A 313 -15.46 14.89 10.64
CA ASN A 313 -15.36 16.29 10.24
C ASN A 313 -16.56 17.14 10.70
N LYS A 314 -17.69 16.54 11.09
CA LYS A 314 -18.72 17.26 11.84
C LYS A 314 -18.25 17.60 13.25
N ASP A 315 -17.55 16.67 13.90
CA ASP A 315 -16.98 16.85 15.25
C ASP A 315 -15.81 17.85 15.28
N ILE A 316 -14.93 17.80 14.28
CA ILE A 316 -13.81 18.74 14.14
C ILE A 316 -14.36 20.17 13.96
N GLY A 317 -15.42 20.29 13.16
CA GLY A 317 -16.17 21.52 12.96
C GLY A 317 -15.39 22.53 12.13
N HIS A 318 -15.40 23.78 12.57
CA HIS A 318 -14.88 24.91 11.81
C HIS A 318 -13.35 25.06 11.84
N ARG A 319 -12.66 24.39 12.76
CA ARG A 319 -11.22 24.57 13.05
C ARG A 319 -10.30 24.05 11.93
N GLY A 320 -10.78 23.11 11.14
CA GLY A 320 -9.97 22.36 10.20
C GLY A 320 -10.65 21.09 9.75
N CYS A 321 -9.88 20.16 9.19
CA CYS A 321 -10.40 18.88 8.76
C CYS A 321 -9.37 17.77 8.76
N ILE A 322 -9.85 16.54 8.74
CA ILE A 322 -9.09 15.38 8.26
C ILE A 322 -9.59 15.01 6.86
N PHE A 323 -8.70 15.00 5.88
CA PHE A 323 -9.01 14.84 4.48
C PHE A 323 -8.33 13.59 3.91
N GLY A 324 -9.09 12.70 3.27
CA GLY A 324 -8.57 11.45 2.70
C GLY A 324 -7.98 11.65 1.30
N VAL A 325 -6.76 11.17 1.06
CA VAL A 325 -6.16 11.08 -0.28
C VAL A 325 -5.91 9.61 -0.58
N LEU A 326 -6.63 9.08 -1.56
CA LEU A 326 -6.59 7.67 -1.92
C LEU A 326 -5.75 7.50 -3.17
N ILE A 327 -4.60 6.85 -3.03
CA ILE A 327 -3.68 6.61 -4.14
C ILE A 327 -3.87 5.17 -4.61
N ASP A 328 -4.06 4.98 -5.92
CA ASP A 328 -4.05 3.66 -6.54
C ASP A 328 -3.64 3.72 -8.01
N THR A 329 -3.24 2.56 -8.51
CA THR A 329 -2.88 2.30 -9.91
C THR A 329 -4.08 2.03 -10.81
N ASN A 330 -5.27 1.82 -10.24
CA ASN A 330 -6.48 1.43 -10.97
C ASN A 330 -7.59 2.50 -10.85
N SER A 331 -8.29 2.77 -11.96
CA SER A 331 -9.41 3.73 -12.03
C SER A 331 -10.63 3.31 -11.20
N ARG A 332 -10.64 2.09 -10.65
CA ARG A 332 -11.72 1.63 -9.77
C ARG A 332 -11.88 2.45 -8.49
N ILE A 333 -10.88 3.24 -8.06
CA ILE A 333 -11.04 4.16 -6.92
C ILE A 333 -11.70 5.48 -7.35
N SER A 334 -11.49 5.92 -8.60
CA SER A 334 -12.20 7.08 -9.14
C SER A 334 -13.68 6.82 -9.43
N ASP A 335 -14.06 5.57 -9.73
CA ASP A 335 -15.43 5.18 -10.13
C ASP A 335 -16.38 4.84 -8.95
N LEU A 336 -16.01 5.10 -7.69
CA LEU A 336 -16.78 4.67 -6.52
C LEU A 336 -17.95 5.61 -6.13
N ALA A 337 -18.70 6.07 -7.11
CA ALA A 337 -20.11 6.33 -6.89
C ALA A 337 -20.86 5.01 -7.16
N PRO A 338 -21.15 4.17 -6.14
CA PRO A 338 -22.07 3.06 -6.37
C PRO A 338 -23.41 3.62 -6.90
N PRO A 339 -24.11 2.92 -7.80
CA PRO A 339 -25.48 3.26 -8.18
C PRO A 339 -26.31 3.45 -6.90
N LEU A 340 -27.08 4.54 -6.83
CA LEU A 340 -27.81 5.01 -5.65
C LEU A 340 -28.63 3.92 -4.92
N LEU A 341 -29.05 2.88 -5.65
CA LEU A 341 -29.76 1.70 -5.16
C LEU A 341 -28.96 0.87 -4.12
N LEU A 342 -27.63 0.82 -4.25
CA LEU A 342 -26.72 0.01 -3.40
C LEU A 342 -25.96 0.84 -2.36
N ASP A 343 -26.20 2.16 -2.31
CA ASP A 343 -25.60 3.05 -1.32
C ASP A 343 -26.62 3.50 -0.25
N PRO A 344 -26.78 2.77 0.86
CA PRO A 344 -27.58 3.24 1.99
C PRO A 344 -27.20 4.61 2.55
N SER A 345 -26.05 5.21 2.18
CA SER A 345 -25.71 6.59 2.57
C SER A 345 -26.47 7.66 1.78
N SER A 346 -27.12 7.31 0.66
CA SER A 346 -28.06 8.18 -0.09
C SER A 346 -29.42 8.25 0.59
N ARG A 347 -29.82 7.25 1.38
CA ARG A 347 -31.17 7.15 1.96
C ARG A 347 -31.46 8.17 3.07
N LEU A 348 -30.47 8.96 3.48
CA LEU A 348 -30.61 10.02 4.49
C LEU A 348 -30.77 11.42 3.88
N PHE A 349 -30.64 11.57 2.56
CA PHE A 349 -30.73 12.87 1.89
C PHE A 349 -31.48 12.77 0.56
N ASP A 350 -32.43 13.67 0.37
CA ASP A 350 -33.32 13.76 -0.81
C ASP A 350 -32.60 14.31 -2.07
N GLY A 351 -31.25 14.28 -2.11
CA GLY A 351 -30.43 14.83 -3.19
C GLY A 351 -29.12 14.07 -3.43
N GLU A 352 -28.63 14.09 -4.67
CA GLU A 352 -27.42 13.38 -5.09
C GLU A 352 -26.15 14.09 -4.58
N LEU A 353 -25.50 13.55 -3.54
CA LEU A 353 -24.25 14.06 -3.02
C LEU A 353 -23.11 13.91 -4.04
N ALA A 354 -22.29 14.94 -4.22
CA ALA A 354 -21.15 14.94 -5.14
C ALA A 354 -19.89 14.29 -4.54
N SER A 355 -19.01 13.76 -5.40
CA SER A 355 -17.63 13.41 -5.05
C SER A 355 -16.68 14.50 -5.53
N PHE A 356 -15.52 14.65 -4.89
CA PHE A 356 -14.44 15.48 -5.44
C PHE A 356 -13.87 14.84 -6.71
N ALA A 357 -13.49 15.68 -7.67
CA ALA A 357 -12.90 15.21 -8.92
C ALA A 357 -11.55 14.53 -8.64
N PRO A 358 -11.27 13.39 -9.29
CA PRO A 358 -9.97 12.74 -9.13
C PRO A 358 -8.83 13.62 -9.64
N VAL A 359 -7.68 13.55 -8.98
CA VAL A 359 -6.43 14.17 -9.44
C VAL A 359 -5.72 13.18 -10.36
N VAL A 360 -5.42 13.64 -11.57
CA VAL A 360 -4.62 12.90 -12.56
C VAL A 360 -3.28 13.61 -12.66
N LEU A 361 -2.19 12.89 -12.50
CA LEU A 361 -0.85 13.45 -12.74
C LEU A 361 -0.64 13.53 -14.25
N ALA A 362 -0.13 14.64 -14.78
CA ALA A 362 0.14 14.70 -16.21
C ALA A 362 1.52 14.09 -16.55
N GLU A 363 2.47 14.20 -15.62
CA GLU A 363 3.89 13.99 -15.88
C GLU A 363 4.52 12.97 -14.93
N THR A 364 5.54 12.24 -15.40
CA THR A 364 6.39 11.37 -14.59
C THR A 364 7.45 12.21 -13.88
N MET A 365 7.37 12.29 -12.56
CA MET A 365 8.19 13.22 -11.75
C MET A 365 9.61 12.73 -11.44
N ASP A 366 9.95 11.51 -11.86
CA ASP A 366 11.22 10.83 -11.55
C ASP A 366 12.01 10.42 -12.84
N ALA A 367 11.81 11.12 -13.96
CA ALA A 367 12.35 10.75 -15.27
C ALA A 367 13.88 10.91 -15.42
N HIS A 368 14.58 11.47 -14.43
CA HIS A 368 16.01 11.82 -14.51
C HIS A 368 16.87 11.13 -13.43
N TRP A 369 16.49 9.92 -12.99
CA TRP A 369 17.35 9.10 -12.11
C TRP A 369 18.75 8.87 -12.69
N ASP A 370 18.84 8.73 -14.01
CA ASP A 370 20.10 8.56 -14.71
C ASP A 370 21.00 9.80 -14.55
N GLN A 371 20.42 11.01 -14.58
CA GLN A 371 21.14 12.25 -14.35
C GLN A 371 21.67 12.36 -12.91
N TYR A 372 20.93 11.86 -11.90
CA TYR A 372 21.46 11.77 -10.53
C TYR A 372 22.63 10.79 -10.42
N CYS A 373 22.56 9.65 -11.13
CA CYS A 373 23.66 8.69 -11.16
C CYS A 373 24.91 9.29 -11.82
N GLU A 374 24.73 10.01 -12.93
CA GLU A 374 25.80 10.73 -13.64
C GLU A 374 26.42 11.82 -12.78
N GLU A 375 25.62 12.65 -12.09
CA GLU A 375 26.10 13.71 -11.19
C GLU A 375 26.84 13.14 -9.97
N LYS A 376 26.38 11.99 -9.43
CA LYS A 376 27.04 11.33 -8.29
C LYS A 376 28.35 10.66 -8.69
N GLN A 377 28.41 10.03 -9.87
CA GLN A 377 29.64 9.47 -10.42
C GLN A 377 30.65 10.57 -10.75
N ALA A 378 30.19 11.68 -11.34
CA ALA A 378 31.05 12.84 -11.59
C ALA A 378 31.61 13.44 -10.29
N GLY A 379 30.82 13.51 -9.21
CA GLY A 379 31.27 13.97 -7.90
C GLY A 379 32.30 13.04 -7.24
N GLU A 380 32.08 11.72 -7.30
CA GLU A 380 33.04 10.71 -6.79
C GLU A 380 34.35 10.70 -7.60
N ASP A 381 34.26 10.90 -8.92
CA ASP A 381 35.42 11.01 -9.82
C ASP A 381 36.20 12.32 -9.64
N GLU A 382 35.54 13.42 -9.23
CA GLU A 382 36.18 14.70 -8.89
C GLU A 382 36.88 14.61 -7.52
N GLU A 383 36.23 14.02 -6.51
CA GLU A 383 36.81 13.79 -5.17
C GLU A 383 38.04 12.87 -5.26
N MET A 384 37.98 11.82 -6.08
CA MET A 384 39.13 10.95 -6.36
C MET A 384 40.26 11.67 -7.13
N LYS A 385 39.96 12.69 -7.93
CA LYS A 385 40.98 13.49 -8.62
C LYS A 385 41.63 14.52 -7.70
N GLU A 386 40.86 15.14 -6.81
CA GLU A 386 41.39 16.01 -5.76
C GLU A 386 42.32 15.21 -4.83
N ASP A 387 41.92 14.02 -4.39
CA ASP A 387 42.77 13.13 -3.58
C ASP A 387 44.07 12.73 -4.31
N ILE A 388 44.03 12.52 -5.63
CA ILE A 388 45.24 12.21 -6.43
C ILE A 388 46.12 13.46 -6.62
N GLN A 389 45.52 14.65 -6.78
CA GLN A 389 46.27 15.90 -6.89
C GLN A 389 46.96 16.27 -5.57
N ASP A 390 46.29 16.06 -4.44
CA ASP A 390 46.85 16.32 -3.11
C ASP A 390 48.03 15.38 -2.82
N VAL A 391 47.94 14.10 -3.20
CA VAL A 391 49.06 13.14 -3.09
C VAL A 391 50.22 13.52 -4.02
N ASP A 392 49.96 13.99 -5.24
CA ASP A 392 51.01 14.44 -6.18
C ASP A 392 51.67 15.77 -5.75
N GLU A 393 50.97 16.65 -5.03
CA GLU A 393 51.53 17.87 -4.42
C GLU A 393 52.37 17.52 -3.18
N GLU A 394 51.88 16.65 -2.29
CA GLU A 394 52.61 16.20 -1.09
C GLU A 394 53.91 15.47 -1.48
N MET A 395 53.88 14.65 -2.54
CA MET A 395 55.07 13.95 -3.04
C MET A 395 56.06 14.90 -3.74
N LYS A 396 55.61 16.05 -4.28
CA LYS A 396 56.50 17.10 -4.82
C LYS A 396 57.13 17.94 -3.71
N GLU A 397 56.41 18.21 -2.62
CA GLU A 397 56.98 18.87 -1.45
C GLU A 397 58.07 18.00 -0.80
N GLU A 398 57.86 16.68 -0.65
CA GLU A 398 58.90 15.78 -0.13
C GLU A 398 60.16 15.70 -1.02
N ILE A 399 60.01 15.76 -2.35
CA ILE A 399 61.16 15.77 -3.28
C ILE A 399 61.92 17.11 -3.24
N LEU A 400 61.22 18.22 -3.01
CA LEU A 400 61.84 19.54 -2.83
C LEU A 400 62.58 19.65 -1.49
N ASP A 401 62.08 19.02 -0.43
CA ASP A 401 62.74 18.97 0.89
C ASP A 401 64.00 18.08 0.85
N ALA A 402 63.93 16.92 0.18
CA ALA A 402 65.08 16.04 -0.02
C ALA A 402 66.17 16.66 -0.93
N GLY A 403 65.80 17.56 -1.84
CA GLY A 403 66.75 18.29 -2.69
C GLY A 403 67.45 19.47 -1.98
N ALA A 404 66.88 19.97 -0.88
CA ALA A 404 67.48 21.04 -0.08
C ALA A 404 68.51 20.51 0.93
N GLU A 405 68.38 19.26 1.38
CA GLU A 405 69.36 18.63 2.29
C GLU A 405 70.67 18.21 1.59
N ASP A 406 70.66 18.01 0.26
CA ASP A 406 71.86 17.64 -0.51
C ASP A 406 72.72 18.86 -0.91
N GLU A 407 72.18 20.09 -0.94
CA GLU A 407 72.98 21.31 -1.18
C GLU A 407 73.64 21.87 0.10
N GLU A 408 73.15 21.55 1.30
CA GLU A 408 73.81 21.96 2.56
C GLU A 408 75.02 21.09 2.95
N MET A 409 75.25 19.94 2.31
CA MET A 409 76.42 19.08 2.58
C MET A 409 77.66 19.36 1.72
N GLU A 410 77.58 20.21 0.68
CA GLU A 410 78.76 20.60 -0.10
C GLU A 410 79.45 21.90 0.38
N GLU A 411 78.87 22.67 1.33
CA GLU A 411 79.52 23.86 1.91
C GLU A 411 80.30 23.63 3.21
N GLU A 412 80.23 22.44 3.85
CA GLU A 412 81.02 22.11 5.05
C GLU A 412 82.31 21.30 4.80
N THR A 413 82.75 21.17 3.55
CA THR A 413 84.10 20.65 3.23
C THR A 413 84.90 21.57 2.31
N GLN A 414 85.28 22.75 2.82
CA GLN A 414 86.44 23.53 2.36
C GLN A 414 87.24 24.14 3.50
#